data_AF-A0A812QYS3-F1
#
_entry.id   AF-A0A812QYS3-F1
#
_cell.length_a   1.000
_cell.length_b   1.000
_cell.length_c   1.000
_cell.angle_alpha   90.00
_cell.angle_beta   90.00
_cell.angle_gamma   90.00
#
_symmetry.space_group_name_H-M   'P 1'
#
loop_
_entity.id
_entity.type
_entity.pdbx_description
1 polymer ?
#
loop_
_entity_poly.entity_id
_entity_poly.type
_entity_poly.pdbx_seq_one_letter_code
_entity_poly.pdbx_strand_id
1 'polypeptide(L)'
;MILYILTLLFYRPEAPIFLDVVCIDQVNAKRKARALLSMGAFLKASRSMLILWDATYSDRLWTMFEVAAFLHSREKGETPKVVLRPTILGPCYLVLTLTLILVLTIGDNVACDLSASSRYVVWAFQFLICCCGLSVNIAAFRAYFRSVSDSQEKLASWRLADVKCACCDTGHVHGGGICDRKVVLKCIHQWFGSLDNFESRVRTEIRETFVHEQSRQPFTYGQVVAVLAPVIWSYLDRASAHARFTSWDPWLQAASQVARGLAWWLVLIQFRLACRFQRECRWPRCDPFLNLLPLMAVVLVLFLGVVAEQLFFKLTFIRPGHEDNMLLFALIVIPLAWLLYRYVGAGPRLVQAESTISA
;
A
#
# COMPACT_ATOMS: atom_id res chain seq x y z
N MET A 1 1.79 15.01 15.84
CA MET A 1 2.04 13.55 15.79
C MET A 1 1.08 12.68 16.61
N ILE A 2 0.88 12.90 17.92
CA ILE A 2 0.03 12.02 18.76
C ILE A 2 -1.40 11.89 18.21
N LEU A 3 -2.01 13.01 17.80
CA LEU A 3 -3.35 13.03 17.22
C LEU A 3 -3.49 12.09 16.00
N TYR A 4 -2.44 11.94 15.20
CA TYR A 4 -2.44 10.99 14.08
C TYR A 4 -2.64 9.56 14.51
N ILE A 5 -1.84 9.16 15.50
CA ILE A 5 -1.78 7.79 15.98
C ILE A 5 -3.14 7.48 16.61
N LEU A 6 -3.71 8.43 17.35
CA LEU A 6 -5.08 8.33 17.86
C LEU A 6 -6.09 8.20 16.71
N THR A 7 -6.04 9.04 15.68
CA THR A 7 -6.94 8.92 14.52
C THR A 7 -6.80 7.58 13.84
N LEU A 8 -5.58 7.07 13.60
CA LEU A 8 -5.36 5.77 13.00
C LEU A 8 -5.91 4.62 13.84
N LEU A 9 -5.76 4.69 15.17
CA LEU A 9 -6.20 3.62 16.08
C LEU A 9 -7.70 3.65 16.36
N PHE A 10 -8.32 4.83 16.34
CA PHE A 10 -9.72 5.02 16.74
C PHE A 10 -10.67 5.33 15.58
N TYR A 11 -10.17 5.44 14.34
CA TYR A 11 -11.04 5.63 13.17
C TYR A 11 -11.96 4.42 12.99
N ARG A 12 -13.27 4.66 13.03
CA ARG A 12 -14.29 3.64 12.81
C ARG A 12 -14.90 3.80 11.41
N PRO A 13 -14.86 2.76 10.56
CA PRO A 13 -15.61 2.78 9.31
C PRO A 13 -17.12 2.74 9.59
N GLU A 14 -17.89 3.56 8.87
CA GLU A 14 -19.35 3.62 9.02
C GLU A 14 -20.11 2.54 8.23
N ALA A 15 -19.42 1.85 7.32
CA ALA A 15 -20.05 0.83 6.48
C ALA A 15 -20.22 -0.49 7.27
N PRO A 16 -21.38 -1.15 7.20
CA PRO A 16 -21.53 -2.50 7.73
C PRO A 16 -20.63 -3.45 6.95
N ILE A 17 -19.86 -4.26 7.67
CA ILE A 17 -18.94 -5.24 7.10
C ILE A 17 -19.42 -6.62 7.53
N PHE A 18 -19.50 -7.54 6.57
CA PHE A 18 -19.65 -8.96 6.85
C PHE A 18 -18.25 -9.58 6.96
N LEU A 19 -17.96 -10.16 8.11
CA LEU A 19 -16.72 -10.90 8.35
C LEU A 19 -17.10 -12.30 8.82
N ASP A 20 -16.80 -13.30 8.00
CA ASP A 20 -17.17 -14.70 8.17
C ASP A 20 -16.92 -15.22 9.60
N VAL A 21 -15.73 -14.99 10.15
CA VAL A 21 -15.32 -15.53 11.46
C VAL A 21 -16.12 -14.93 12.62
N VAL A 22 -16.65 -13.72 12.45
CA VAL A 22 -17.42 -12.99 13.48
C VAL A 22 -18.93 -13.18 13.27
N CYS A 23 -19.39 -13.14 12.03
CA CYS A 23 -20.81 -13.19 11.68
C CYS A 23 -21.37 -14.62 11.66
N ILE A 24 -20.52 -15.63 11.48
CA ILE A 24 -20.91 -17.05 11.50
C ILE A 24 -20.60 -17.62 12.88
N ASP A 25 -21.61 -18.25 13.49
CA ASP A 25 -21.45 -18.98 14.74
C ASP A 25 -20.47 -20.15 14.55
N GLN A 26 -19.25 -20.01 15.09
CA GLN A 26 -18.19 -21.01 14.96
C GLN A 26 -18.38 -22.21 15.90
N VAL A 27 -19.26 -22.10 16.89
CA VAL A 27 -19.44 -23.11 17.95
C VAL A 27 -20.66 -23.98 17.67
N ASN A 28 -21.78 -23.40 17.26
CA ASN A 28 -23.02 -24.12 17.01
C ASN A 28 -23.10 -24.64 15.57
N ALA A 29 -22.86 -25.94 15.38
CA ALA A 29 -22.85 -26.60 14.06
C ALA A 29 -24.13 -26.35 13.23
N LYS A 30 -25.32 -26.30 13.86
CA LYS A 30 -26.59 -26.06 13.15
C LYS A 30 -26.72 -24.61 12.68
N ARG A 31 -26.23 -23.64 13.45
CA ARG A 31 -26.19 -22.22 13.05
C ARG A 31 -25.12 -22.00 11.98
N LYS A 32 -23.93 -22.60 12.14
CA LYS A 32 -22.88 -22.62 11.13
C LYS A 32 -23.41 -23.12 9.80
N ALA A 33 -24.03 -24.32 9.77
CA ALA A 33 -24.59 -24.89 8.55
C ALA A 33 -25.63 -23.99 7.87
N ARG A 34 -26.55 -23.39 8.64
CA ARG A 34 -27.53 -22.42 8.09
C ARG A 34 -26.84 -21.19 7.51
N ALA A 35 -25.84 -20.64 8.19
CA ALA A 35 -25.09 -19.50 7.70
C ALA A 35 -24.30 -19.82 6.42
N LEU A 36 -23.67 -21.00 6.34
CA LEU A 36 -22.98 -21.47 5.14
C LEU A 36 -23.94 -21.60 3.94
N LEU A 37 -25.15 -22.12 4.17
CA LEU A 37 -26.19 -22.19 3.13
C LEU A 37 -26.67 -20.78 2.69
N SER A 38 -26.69 -19.82 3.61
CA SER A 38 -27.06 -18.42 3.31
C SER A 38 -25.91 -17.60 2.70
N MET A 39 -24.69 -18.13 2.61
CA MET A 39 -23.51 -17.37 2.15
C MET A 39 -23.71 -16.78 0.75
N GLY A 40 -24.32 -17.54 -0.18
CA GLY A 40 -24.62 -17.04 -1.52
C GLY A 40 -25.53 -15.80 -1.52
N ALA A 41 -26.47 -15.71 -0.57
CA ALA A 41 -27.33 -14.54 -0.42
C ALA A 41 -26.54 -13.32 0.08
N PHE A 42 -25.63 -13.50 1.04
CA PHE A 42 -24.74 -12.44 1.51
C PHE A 42 -23.82 -11.93 0.39
N LEU A 43 -23.20 -12.83 -0.36
CA LEU A 43 -22.33 -12.47 -1.48
C LEU A 43 -23.11 -11.74 -2.58
N LYS A 44 -24.35 -12.15 -2.87
CA LYS A 44 -25.23 -11.46 -3.82
C LYS A 44 -25.65 -10.08 -3.32
N ALA A 45 -26.01 -9.94 -2.05
CA ALA A 45 -26.41 -8.66 -1.45
C ALA A 45 -25.24 -7.69 -1.24
N SER A 46 -24.01 -8.20 -1.21
CA SER A 46 -22.81 -7.38 -1.01
C SER A 46 -22.54 -6.50 -2.22
N ARG A 47 -22.27 -5.21 -1.97
CA ARG A 47 -21.92 -4.22 -3.01
C ARG A 47 -20.45 -4.27 -3.43
N SER A 48 -19.59 -4.76 -2.55
CA SER A 48 -18.15 -4.85 -2.78
C SER A 48 -17.53 -5.94 -1.92
N MET A 49 -16.42 -6.50 -2.37
CA MET A 49 -15.65 -7.50 -1.64
C MET A 49 -14.23 -6.99 -1.39
N LEU A 50 -13.85 -6.87 -0.11
CA LEU A 50 -12.47 -6.56 0.29
C LEU A 50 -11.73 -7.89 0.53
N ILE A 51 -10.66 -8.11 -0.22
CA ILE A 51 -9.81 -9.30 -0.10
C ILE A 51 -8.51 -8.90 0.57
N LEU A 52 -8.30 -9.38 1.80
CA LEU A 52 -7.03 -9.28 2.50
C LEU A 52 -6.12 -10.42 2.05
N TRP A 53 -5.21 -10.13 1.12
CA TRP A 53 -4.45 -11.15 0.42
C TRP A 53 -3.08 -11.40 1.05
N ASP A 54 -2.74 -12.68 1.19
CA ASP A 54 -1.39 -13.16 1.50
C ASP A 54 -1.01 -14.32 0.55
N ALA A 55 0.24 -14.78 0.64
CA ALA A 55 0.76 -15.85 -0.22
C ALA A 55 0.04 -17.21 -0.05
N THR A 56 -0.78 -17.38 0.99
CA THR A 56 -1.55 -18.59 1.29
C THR A 56 -3.02 -18.47 0.92
N TYR A 57 -3.47 -17.29 0.50
CA TYR A 57 -4.89 -17.02 0.25
C TYR A 57 -5.47 -17.92 -0.85
N SER A 58 -4.71 -18.15 -1.93
CA SER A 58 -5.08 -19.07 -3.03
C SER A 58 -5.10 -20.54 -2.63
N ASP A 59 -4.41 -20.88 -1.54
CA ASP A 59 -4.26 -22.27 -1.12
C ASP A 59 -5.48 -22.74 -0.32
N ARG A 60 -6.42 -21.84 0.03
CA ARG A 60 -7.61 -22.14 0.82
C ARG A 60 -8.81 -22.29 -0.12
N LEU A 61 -9.51 -23.42 -0.04
CA LEU A 61 -10.67 -23.71 -0.88
C LEU A 61 -11.80 -22.69 -0.69
N TRP A 62 -12.10 -22.36 0.57
CA TRP A 62 -13.22 -21.48 0.94
C TRP A 62 -13.06 -20.07 0.35
N THR A 63 -11.86 -19.49 0.44
CA THR A 63 -11.59 -18.13 -0.04
C THR A 63 -11.72 -18.02 -1.55
N MET A 64 -11.22 -19.00 -2.32
CA MET A 64 -11.37 -19.02 -3.78
C MET A 64 -12.84 -19.18 -4.18
N PHE A 65 -13.58 -20.03 -3.46
CA PHE A 65 -15.01 -20.20 -3.67
C PHE A 65 -15.79 -18.90 -3.42
N GLU A 66 -15.50 -18.16 -2.33
CA GLU A 66 -16.18 -16.89 -2.03
C GLU A 66 -15.97 -15.84 -3.12
N VAL A 67 -14.73 -15.69 -3.60
CA VAL A 67 -14.42 -14.75 -4.69
C VAL A 67 -15.15 -15.15 -5.96
N ALA A 68 -15.06 -16.42 -6.35
CA ALA A 68 -15.74 -16.94 -7.53
C ALA A 68 -17.26 -16.74 -7.45
N ALA A 69 -17.85 -17.01 -6.28
CA ALA A 69 -19.26 -16.87 -6.02
C ALA A 69 -19.72 -15.40 -6.07
N PHE A 70 -18.93 -14.48 -5.50
CA PHE A 70 -19.20 -13.05 -5.55
C PHE A 70 -19.20 -12.52 -6.99
N LEU A 71 -18.20 -12.93 -7.79
CA LEU A 71 -18.13 -12.58 -9.21
C LEU A 71 -19.29 -13.20 -10.00
N HIS A 72 -19.59 -14.48 -9.73
CA HIS A 72 -20.69 -15.19 -10.39
C HIS A 72 -22.08 -14.62 -10.06
N SER A 73 -22.26 -14.02 -8.88
CA SER A 73 -23.56 -13.47 -8.47
C SER A 73 -23.89 -12.13 -9.10
N ARG A 74 -22.96 -11.52 -9.85
CA ARG A 74 -23.16 -10.22 -10.52
C ARG A 74 -24.00 -10.38 -11.78
N GLU A 75 -24.77 -9.35 -12.10
CA GLU A 75 -25.55 -9.31 -13.35
C GLU A 75 -24.64 -9.06 -14.55
N LYS A 76 -25.05 -9.52 -15.75
CA LYS A 76 -24.30 -9.25 -16.98
C LYS A 76 -24.21 -7.73 -17.20
N GLY A 77 -22.99 -7.19 -17.19
CA GLY A 77 -22.71 -5.76 -17.36
C GLY A 77 -22.46 -5.00 -16.05
N GLU A 78 -22.71 -5.60 -14.89
CA GLU A 78 -22.30 -5.03 -13.61
C GLU A 78 -20.77 -5.20 -13.46
N THR A 79 -20.08 -4.13 -13.06
CA THR A 79 -18.63 -4.20 -12.78
C THR A 79 -18.44 -4.59 -11.31
N PRO A 80 -17.96 -5.82 -11.01
CA PRO A 80 -17.76 -6.25 -9.63
C PRO A 80 -16.75 -5.34 -8.94
N LYS A 81 -17.14 -4.76 -7.79
CA LYS A 81 -16.21 -3.98 -6.96
C LYS A 81 -15.44 -4.91 -6.02
N VAL A 82 -14.41 -5.56 -6.55
CA VAL A 82 -13.42 -6.29 -5.74
C VAL A 82 -12.29 -5.33 -5.39
N VAL A 83 -11.90 -5.28 -4.12
CA VAL A 83 -10.76 -4.47 -3.67
C VAL A 83 -9.72 -5.42 -3.08
N LEU A 84 -8.57 -5.52 -3.73
CA LEU A 84 -7.47 -6.34 -3.21
C LEU A 84 -6.54 -5.51 -2.32
N ARG A 85 -6.28 -5.98 -1.10
CA ARG A 85 -5.34 -5.37 -0.15
C ARG A 85 -4.37 -6.41 0.39
N PRO A 86 -3.12 -6.42 -0.09
CA PRO A 86 -2.13 -7.34 0.47
C PRO A 86 -1.77 -6.97 1.91
N THR A 87 -1.70 -7.98 2.78
CA THR A 87 -1.52 -7.80 4.23
C THR A 87 -0.15 -7.21 4.59
N ILE A 88 0.88 -7.47 3.78
CA ILE A 88 2.24 -6.93 3.96
C ILE A 88 2.33 -5.40 3.76
N LEU A 89 1.35 -4.77 3.10
CA LEU A 89 1.36 -3.31 2.91
C LEU A 89 1.26 -2.53 4.22
N GLY A 90 0.50 -3.05 5.20
CA GLY A 90 0.35 -2.40 6.51
C GLY A 90 1.69 -2.21 7.22
N PRO A 91 2.48 -3.28 7.44
CA PRO A 91 3.84 -3.17 7.95
C PRO A 91 4.74 -2.23 7.14
N CYS A 92 4.69 -2.27 5.80
CA CYS A 92 5.47 -1.35 4.97
C CYS A 92 5.14 0.13 5.29
N TYR A 93 3.86 0.47 5.34
CA TYR A 93 3.42 1.82 5.67
C TYR A 93 3.84 2.24 7.07
N LEU A 94 3.71 1.34 8.05
CA LEU A 94 4.13 1.62 9.42
C LEU A 94 5.63 1.90 9.51
N VAL A 95 6.47 1.07 8.89
CA VAL A 95 7.93 1.26 8.90
C VAL A 95 8.31 2.57 8.20
N LEU A 96 7.68 2.91 7.08
CA LEU A 96 7.90 4.19 6.39
C LEU A 96 7.52 5.38 7.28
N THR A 97 6.31 5.36 7.84
CA THR A 97 5.84 6.42 8.75
C THR A 97 6.77 6.57 9.96
N LEU A 98 7.18 5.48 10.61
CA LEU A 98 8.11 5.52 11.74
C LEU A 98 9.48 6.07 11.35
N THR A 99 10.00 5.67 10.18
CA THR A 99 11.25 6.21 9.65
C THR A 99 11.17 7.72 9.48
N LEU A 100 10.08 8.22 8.87
CA LEU A 100 9.87 9.65 8.66
C LEU A 100 9.75 10.40 9.99
N ILE A 101 9.00 9.87 10.96
CA ILE A 101 8.89 10.47 12.30
C ILE A 101 10.28 10.59 12.94
N LEU A 102 11.10 9.53 12.93
CA LEU A 102 12.44 9.55 13.51
C LEU A 102 13.36 10.56 12.83
N VAL A 103 13.38 10.56 11.49
CA VAL A 103 14.20 11.49 10.69
C VAL A 103 13.82 12.95 10.97
N LEU A 104 12.51 13.26 11.01
CA LEU A 104 12.03 14.61 11.26
C LEU A 104 12.23 15.05 12.72
N THR A 105 11.98 14.16 13.68
CA THR A 105 12.15 14.47 15.12
C THR A 105 13.60 14.79 15.46
N ILE A 106 14.54 14.01 14.90
CA ILE A 106 15.98 14.23 15.12
C ILE A 106 16.44 15.51 14.43
N GLY A 107 16.01 15.73 13.19
CA GLY A 107 16.32 16.94 12.44
C GLY A 107 15.85 18.20 13.16
N ASP A 108 14.65 18.17 13.74
CA ASP A 108 14.00 19.37 14.28
C ASP A 108 14.40 19.71 15.70
N ASN A 109 14.49 18.70 16.57
CA ASN A 109 14.71 18.96 18.00
C ASN A 109 16.21 19.03 18.34
N VAL A 110 17.06 18.27 17.65
CA VAL A 110 18.49 18.16 18.01
C VAL A 110 19.33 19.25 17.33
N ALA A 111 18.93 19.71 16.14
CA ALA A 111 19.72 20.68 15.38
C ALA A 111 19.67 22.12 15.95
N CYS A 112 18.63 22.46 16.72
CA CYS A 112 18.45 23.80 17.27
C CYS A 112 19.42 24.13 18.42
N ASP A 113 19.83 23.13 19.20
CA ASP A 113 20.60 23.35 20.44
C ASP A 113 22.11 23.14 20.28
N LEU A 114 22.58 22.83 19.08
CA LEU A 114 23.95 22.40 18.84
C LEU A 114 24.82 23.45 18.13
N SER A 115 26.11 23.48 18.50
CA SER A 115 27.13 24.30 17.86
C SER A 115 27.28 23.98 16.37
N ALA A 116 27.81 24.94 15.60
CA ALA A 116 27.95 24.79 14.15
C ALA A 116 28.70 23.52 13.71
N SER A 117 29.74 23.11 14.45
CA SER A 117 30.52 21.88 14.22
C SER A 117 29.73 20.61 14.57
N SER A 118 28.91 20.66 15.62
CA SER A 118 28.11 19.51 16.07
C SER A 118 26.94 19.19 15.13
N ARG A 119 26.51 20.17 14.30
CA ARG A 119 25.47 19.93 13.29
C ARG A 119 25.83 18.79 12.35
N TYR A 120 27.06 18.70 11.84
CA TYR A 120 27.46 17.64 10.91
C TYR A 120 27.23 16.23 11.47
N VAL A 121 27.38 16.05 12.78
CA VAL A 121 27.10 14.77 13.46
C VAL A 121 25.60 14.44 13.40
N VAL A 122 24.72 15.41 13.64
CA VAL A 122 23.26 15.25 13.50
C VAL A 122 22.88 14.90 12.07
N TRP A 123 23.45 15.60 11.09
CA TRP A 123 23.20 15.32 9.66
C TRP A 123 23.64 13.91 9.28
N ALA A 124 24.81 13.47 9.74
CA ALA A 124 25.29 12.10 9.51
C ALA A 124 24.37 11.06 10.16
N PHE A 125 23.91 11.31 11.38
CA PHE A 125 23.00 10.41 12.09
C PHE A 125 21.61 10.34 11.42
N GLN A 126 21.07 11.49 11.01
CA GLN A 126 19.82 11.56 10.26
C GLN A 126 19.92 10.83 8.92
N PHE A 127 21.04 10.99 8.20
CA PHE A 127 21.32 10.26 6.98
C PHE A 127 21.36 8.75 7.22
N LEU A 128 22.05 8.31 8.28
CA LEU A 128 22.12 6.90 8.64
C LEU A 128 20.73 6.31 8.93
N ILE A 129 19.91 6.99 9.75
CA ILE A 129 18.54 6.55 10.07
C ILE A 129 17.68 6.50 8.81
N CYS A 130 17.79 7.51 7.95
CA CYS A 130 17.10 7.55 6.67
C CYS A 130 17.48 6.33 5.80
N CYS A 131 18.78 6.06 5.64
CA CYS A 131 19.27 4.89 4.90
C CYS A 131 18.80 3.57 5.52
N CYS A 132 18.88 3.41 6.84
CA CYS A 132 18.42 2.21 7.54
C CYS A 132 16.91 2.00 7.33
N GLY A 133 16.08 2.99 7.63
CA GLY A 133 14.63 2.88 7.49
C GLY A 133 14.18 2.69 6.04
N LEU A 134 14.80 3.38 5.08
CA LEU A 134 14.51 3.21 3.66
C LEU A 134 14.96 1.85 3.13
N SER A 135 16.07 1.29 3.62
CA SER A 135 16.52 -0.05 3.21
C SER A 135 15.53 -1.14 3.65
N VAL A 136 14.98 -1.06 4.88
CA VAL A 136 13.94 -1.97 5.37
C VAL A 136 12.66 -1.81 4.52
N ASN A 137 12.25 -0.57 4.23
CA ASN A 137 11.09 -0.31 3.37
C ASN A 137 11.26 -0.89 1.96
N ILE A 138 12.42 -0.70 1.34
CA ILE A 138 12.73 -1.25 0.01
C ILE A 138 12.65 -2.78 0.03
N ALA A 139 13.26 -3.42 1.03
CA ALA A 139 13.17 -4.87 1.18
C ALA A 139 11.72 -5.34 1.33
N ALA A 140 10.92 -4.65 2.15
CA ALA A 140 9.51 -4.97 2.37
C ALA A 140 8.66 -4.77 1.10
N PHE A 141 8.88 -3.69 0.33
CA PHE A 141 8.20 -3.49 -0.95
C PHE A 141 8.58 -4.54 -1.99
N ARG A 142 9.85 -4.95 -2.05
CA ARG A 142 10.26 -6.03 -2.95
C ARG A 142 9.63 -7.36 -2.56
N ALA A 143 9.56 -7.67 -1.25
CA ALA A 143 8.86 -8.84 -0.75
C ALA A 143 7.36 -8.81 -1.13
N TYR A 144 6.71 -7.64 -0.99
CA TYR A 144 5.33 -7.43 -1.46
C TYR A 144 5.18 -7.76 -2.94
N PHE A 145 6.00 -7.16 -3.81
CA PHE A 145 5.83 -7.39 -5.23
C PHE A 145 6.19 -8.82 -5.64
N ARG A 146 7.12 -9.49 -4.93
CA ARG A 146 7.41 -10.92 -5.15
C ARG A 146 6.18 -11.75 -4.80
N SER A 147 5.59 -11.52 -3.63
CA SER A 147 4.35 -12.18 -3.23
C SER A 147 3.24 -11.97 -4.25
N VAL A 148 3.12 -10.78 -4.85
CA VAL A 148 2.18 -10.51 -5.94
C VAL A 148 2.48 -11.36 -7.18
N SER A 149 3.75 -11.42 -7.63
CA SER A 149 4.15 -12.24 -8.78
C SER A 149 3.89 -13.73 -8.53
N ASP A 150 4.30 -14.25 -7.37
CA ASP A 150 4.15 -15.65 -6.99
C ASP A 150 2.67 -16.03 -6.92
N SER A 151 1.83 -15.10 -6.46
CA SER A 151 0.38 -15.25 -6.41
C SER A 151 -0.25 -15.37 -7.80
N GLN A 152 0.21 -14.54 -8.76
CA GLN A 152 -0.27 -14.62 -10.14
C GLN A 152 0.13 -15.95 -10.79
N GLU A 153 1.34 -16.43 -10.53
CA GLU A 153 1.84 -17.72 -11.02
C GLU A 153 1.08 -18.91 -10.40
N LYS A 154 0.82 -18.85 -9.08
CA LYS A 154 -0.03 -19.83 -8.38
C LYS A 154 -1.45 -19.86 -8.92
N LEU A 155 -2.07 -18.70 -9.16
CA LEU A 155 -3.42 -18.63 -9.73
C LEU A 155 -3.48 -19.18 -11.16
N ALA A 156 -2.42 -18.98 -11.97
CA ALA A 156 -2.34 -19.51 -13.33
C ALA A 156 -2.32 -21.04 -13.37
N SER A 157 -1.68 -21.67 -12.38
CA SER A 157 -1.53 -23.12 -12.25
C SER A 157 -2.48 -23.75 -11.23
N TRP A 158 -3.46 -22.98 -10.73
CA TRP A 158 -4.31 -23.38 -9.61
C TRP A 158 -5.12 -24.64 -9.90
N ARG A 159 -5.18 -25.59 -8.97
CA ARG A 159 -6.00 -26.81 -9.07
C ARG A 159 -6.80 -27.00 -7.80
N LEU A 160 -8.05 -27.44 -7.97
CA LEU A 160 -8.98 -27.73 -6.87
C LEU A 160 -8.54 -28.95 -6.05
N ALA A 161 -7.73 -29.85 -6.62
CA ALA A 161 -7.14 -30.96 -5.90
C ALA A 161 -6.16 -30.47 -4.82
N ASP A 162 -5.35 -29.45 -5.14
CA ASP A 162 -4.21 -28.99 -4.33
C ASP A 162 -4.61 -28.03 -3.20
N VAL A 163 -5.84 -27.52 -3.21
CA VAL A 163 -6.31 -26.59 -2.17
C VAL A 163 -6.66 -27.27 -0.85
N LYS A 164 -6.28 -26.57 0.20
CA LYS A 164 -6.45 -26.92 1.60
C LYS A 164 -7.85 -26.57 2.09
N CYS A 165 -8.31 -27.37 3.05
CA CYS A 165 -9.55 -27.12 3.77
C CYS A 165 -9.28 -27.39 5.25
N ALA A 166 -9.50 -26.40 6.11
CA ALA A 166 -9.18 -26.50 7.55
C ALA A 166 -9.81 -27.73 8.22
N CYS A 167 -11.03 -28.09 7.81
CA CYS A 167 -11.73 -29.29 8.29
C CYS A 167 -10.99 -30.60 7.92
N CYS A 168 -10.42 -30.68 6.71
CA CYS A 168 -9.68 -31.85 6.22
C CYS A 168 -8.27 -31.91 6.81
N ASP A 169 -7.58 -30.76 6.90
CA ASP A 169 -6.20 -30.68 7.38
C ASP A 169 -6.08 -31.08 8.86
N THR A 170 -7.14 -30.88 9.64
CA THR A 170 -7.22 -31.29 11.05
C THR A 170 -7.77 -32.70 11.23
N GLY A 171 -7.89 -33.50 10.16
CA GLY A 171 -8.38 -34.88 10.25
C GLY A 171 -9.81 -35.01 10.78
N HIS A 172 -10.67 -34.00 10.58
CA HIS A 172 -12.05 -33.98 11.09
C HIS A 172 -12.18 -34.11 12.63
N VAL A 173 -11.16 -33.70 13.39
CA VAL A 173 -11.09 -33.90 14.86
C VAL A 173 -12.24 -33.26 15.66
N HIS A 174 -12.88 -32.20 15.14
CA HIS A 174 -13.93 -31.46 15.86
C HIS A 174 -15.38 -31.80 15.46
N GLY A 175 -15.64 -33.06 15.08
CA GLY A 175 -16.96 -33.64 15.21
C GLY A 175 -17.45 -34.32 13.93
N GLY A 176 -18.21 -35.42 14.11
CA GLY A 176 -18.85 -36.22 13.06
C GLY A 176 -19.93 -35.49 12.25
N GLY A 177 -19.76 -34.20 12.00
CA GLY A 177 -20.58 -33.37 11.13
C GLY A 177 -20.16 -33.46 9.65
N ILE A 178 -20.81 -32.63 8.84
CA ILE A 178 -20.58 -32.58 7.39
C ILE A 178 -19.25 -31.87 7.10
N CYS A 179 -18.38 -32.53 6.32
CA CYS A 179 -17.09 -31.96 5.89
C CYS A 179 -17.29 -30.71 5.01
N ASP A 180 -16.67 -29.59 5.40
CA ASP A 180 -16.74 -28.30 4.69
C ASP A 180 -16.33 -28.45 3.21
N ARG A 181 -15.27 -29.23 2.91
CA ARG A 181 -14.85 -29.51 1.52
C ARG A 181 -15.97 -30.15 0.70
N LYS A 182 -16.71 -31.12 1.27
CA LYS A 182 -17.82 -31.77 0.56
C LYS A 182 -18.97 -30.80 0.27
N VAL A 183 -19.28 -29.91 1.22
CA VAL A 183 -20.31 -28.88 1.05
C VAL A 183 -19.91 -27.92 -0.07
N VAL A 184 -18.69 -27.38 -0.01
CA VAL A 184 -18.19 -26.44 -1.01
C VAL A 184 -18.14 -27.08 -2.39
N LEU A 185 -17.66 -28.32 -2.52
CA LEU A 185 -17.63 -29.03 -3.80
C LEU A 185 -19.04 -29.23 -4.38
N LYS A 186 -20.04 -29.53 -3.54
CA LYS A 186 -21.44 -29.62 -3.97
C LYS A 186 -21.98 -28.27 -4.44
N CYS A 187 -21.70 -27.19 -3.72
CA CYS A 187 -22.05 -25.84 -4.13
C CYS A 187 -21.36 -25.45 -5.44
N ILE A 188 -20.07 -25.78 -5.60
CA ILE A 188 -19.32 -25.53 -6.84
C ILE A 188 -20.01 -26.24 -8.01
N HIS A 189 -20.32 -27.53 -7.88
CA HIS A 189 -21.00 -28.28 -8.92
C HIS A 189 -22.36 -27.67 -9.26
N GLN A 190 -23.13 -27.27 -8.24
CA GLN A 190 -24.46 -26.68 -8.44
C GLN A 190 -24.41 -25.28 -9.10
N TRP A 191 -23.43 -24.44 -8.76
CA TRP A 191 -23.37 -23.05 -9.22
C TRP A 191 -22.60 -22.89 -10.52
N PHE A 192 -21.56 -23.69 -10.73
CA PHE A 192 -20.66 -23.59 -11.89
C PHE A 192 -20.83 -24.74 -12.89
N GLY A 193 -21.71 -25.71 -12.59
CA GLY A 193 -22.03 -26.87 -13.44
C GLY A 193 -21.02 -28.02 -13.33
N SER A 194 -19.73 -27.73 -13.19
CA SER A 194 -18.68 -28.74 -13.01
C SER A 194 -17.50 -28.18 -12.19
N LEU A 195 -16.67 -29.09 -11.67
CA LEU A 195 -15.44 -28.71 -10.97
C LEU A 195 -14.43 -28.08 -11.95
N ASP A 196 -14.34 -28.59 -13.18
CA ASP A 196 -13.44 -28.08 -14.22
C ASP A 196 -13.81 -26.65 -14.67
N ASN A 197 -15.11 -26.36 -14.79
CA ASN A 197 -15.59 -25.01 -15.10
C ASN A 197 -15.18 -24.02 -14.00
N PHE A 198 -15.26 -24.46 -12.74
CA PHE A 198 -14.82 -23.66 -11.61
C PHE A 198 -13.31 -23.42 -11.63
N GLU A 199 -12.49 -24.47 -11.82
CA GLU A 199 -11.04 -24.32 -11.97
C GLU A 199 -10.68 -23.35 -13.10
N SER A 200 -11.35 -23.49 -14.25
CA SER A 200 -11.16 -22.61 -15.40
C SER A 200 -11.45 -21.15 -15.06
N ARG A 201 -12.54 -20.86 -14.36
CA ARG A 201 -12.88 -19.50 -13.89
C ARG A 201 -11.89 -18.95 -12.88
N VAL A 202 -11.36 -19.78 -11.98
CA VAL A 202 -10.30 -19.35 -11.04
C VAL A 202 -9.03 -18.96 -11.80
N ARG A 203 -8.61 -19.78 -12.77
CA ARG A 203 -7.39 -19.52 -13.58
C ARG A 203 -7.52 -18.32 -14.52
N THR A 204 -8.74 -17.97 -14.93
CA THR A 204 -9.04 -16.89 -15.87
C THR A 204 -9.62 -15.68 -15.16
N GLU A 205 -10.93 -15.62 -14.95
CA GLU A 205 -11.67 -14.47 -14.43
C GLU A 205 -11.15 -13.96 -13.07
N ILE A 206 -10.89 -14.85 -12.11
CA ILE A 206 -10.34 -14.43 -10.81
C ILE A 206 -8.93 -13.91 -10.99
N ARG A 207 -8.06 -14.64 -11.69
CA ARG A 207 -6.69 -14.19 -11.97
C ARG A 207 -6.68 -12.82 -12.66
N GLU A 208 -7.53 -12.60 -13.66
CA GLU A 208 -7.66 -11.33 -14.37
C GLU A 208 -8.13 -10.21 -13.43
N THR A 209 -9.14 -10.47 -12.60
CA THR A 209 -9.58 -9.52 -11.56
C THR A 209 -8.44 -9.16 -10.62
N PHE A 210 -7.64 -10.14 -10.23
CA PHE A 210 -6.46 -9.97 -9.39
C PHE A 210 -5.38 -9.12 -10.05
N VAL A 211 -5.02 -9.43 -11.30
CA VAL A 211 -4.05 -8.65 -12.08
C VAL A 211 -4.58 -7.22 -12.29
N HIS A 212 -5.86 -7.06 -12.58
CA HIS A 212 -6.51 -5.76 -12.75
C HIS A 212 -6.41 -4.91 -11.47
N GLU A 213 -6.85 -5.45 -10.33
CA GLU A 213 -6.81 -4.74 -9.05
C GLU A 213 -5.38 -4.44 -8.59
N GLN A 214 -4.45 -5.37 -8.76
CA GLN A 214 -3.04 -5.18 -8.42
C GLN A 214 -2.35 -4.13 -9.31
N SER A 215 -2.71 -4.09 -10.60
CA SER A 215 -2.13 -3.14 -11.55
C SER A 215 -2.67 -1.72 -11.39
N ARG A 216 -3.95 -1.55 -11.05
CA ARG A 216 -4.55 -0.23 -10.88
C ARG A 216 -3.95 0.53 -9.71
N GLN A 217 -3.77 -0.11 -8.56
CA GLN A 217 -3.42 0.60 -7.33
C GLN A 217 -2.62 -0.28 -6.34
N PRO A 218 -1.33 -0.56 -6.60
CA PRO A 218 -0.47 -1.12 -5.55
C PRO A 218 -0.37 -0.16 -4.36
N PHE A 219 -0.46 1.14 -4.63
CA PHE A 219 -0.52 2.22 -3.66
C PHE A 219 -1.60 3.20 -4.10
N THR A 220 -2.62 3.43 -3.29
CA THR A 220 -3.56 4.53 -3.58
C THR A 220 -2.89 5.86 -3.24
N TYR A 221 -3.18 6.93 -3.98
CA TYR A 221 -2.71 8.28 -3.63
C TYR A 221 -3.00 8.61 -2.16
N GLY A 222 -4.23 8.33 -1.73
CA GLY A 222 -4.66 8.57 -0.35
C GLY A 222 -3.80 7.83 0.68
N GLN A 223 -3.41 6.58 0.41
CA GLN A 223 -2.51 5.83 1.29
C GLN A 223 -1.12 6.47 1.36
N VAL A 224 -0.56 6.86 0.21
CA VAL A 224 0.78 7.48 0.20
C VAL A 224 0.76 8.83 0.92
N VAL A 225 -0.22 9.67 0.63
CA VAL A 225 -0.45 10.95 1.31
C VAL A 225 -0.63 10.76 2.81
N ALA A 226 -1.41 9.74 3.22
CA ALA A 226 -1.59 9.41 4.63
C ALA A 226 -0.28 8.97 5.29
N VAL A 227 0.54 8.16 4.64
CA VAL A 227 1.84 7.69 5.15
C VAL A 227 2.85 8.83 5.28
N LEU A 228 2.79 9.82 4.40
CA LEU A 228 3.63 11.02 4.42
C LEU A 228 3.09 12.13 5.34
N ALA A 229 1.94 11.94 6.01
CA ALA A 229 1.36 12.93 6.92
C ALA A 229 2.33 13.45 8.03
N PRO A 230 3.27 12.65 8.58
CA PRO A 230 4.26 13.17 9.51
C PRO A 230 5.09 14.35 8.98
N VAL A 231 5.33 14.37 7.66
CA VAL A 231 6.08 15.46 6.99
C VAL A 231 5.32 16.77 7.13
N ILE A 232 4.07 16.84 6.65
CA ILE A 232 3.30 18.08 6.70
C ILE A 232 3.10 18.56 8.15
N TRP A 233 2.92 17.66 9.12
CA TRP A 233 2.80 18.07 10.52
C TRP A 233 4.08 18.63 11.12
N SER A 234 5.24 18.03 10.85
CA SER A 234 6.52 18.61 11.28
C SER A 234 6.67 20.06 10.77
N TYR A 235 6.31 20.31 9.51
CA TYR A 235 6.34 21.66 8.96
C TYR A 235 5.26 22.60 9.53
N LEU A 236 4.05 22.10 9.83
CA LEU A 236 3.02 22.89 10.52
C LEU A 236 3.44 23.25 11.95
N ASP A 237 4.10 22.34 12.66
CA ASP A 237 4.65 22.60 13.99
C ASP A 237 5.70 23.73 13.91
N ARG A 238 6.61 23.69 12.93
CA ARG A 238 7.58 24.78 12.66
C ARG A 238 6.88 26.09 12.27
N ALA A 239 5.87 26.03 11.41
CA ALA A 239 5.11 27.21 11.01
C ALA A 239 4.47 27.89 12.23
N SER A 240 3.91 27.09 13.14
CA SER A 240 3.32 27.58 14.38
C SER A 240 4.35 28.22 15.32
N ALA A 241 5.57 27.68 15.38
CA ALA A 241 6.66 28.24 16.16
C ALA A 241 7.11 29.60 15.60
N HIS A 242 7.31 29.71 14.28
CA HIS A 242 7.67 30.97 13.63
C HIS A 242 6.58 32.04 13.79
N ALA A 243 5.30 31.66 13.69
CA ALA A 243 4.19 32.58 13.89
C ALA A 243 4.16 33.21 15.30
N ARG A 244 4.70 32.50 16.30
CA ARG A 244 4.66 32.92 17.72
C ARG A 244 5.94 33.58 18.21
N PHE A 245 7.09 33.09 17.77
CA PHE A 245 8.38 33.42 18.39
C PHE A 245 9.31 34.28 17.52
N THR A 246 9.00 34.45 16.23
CA THR A 246 9.82 35.30 15.36
C THR A 246 9.39 36.77 15.49
N SER A 247 10.37 37.69 15.65
CA SER A 247 10.14 39.14 15.69
C SER A 247 9.98 39.80 14.30
N TRP A 248 10.59 39.25 13.26
CA TRP A 248 10.57 39.80 11.90
C TRP A 248 9.68 38.95 10.98
N ASP A 249 8.54 39.54 10.59
CA ASP A 249 7.54 38.96 9.68
C ASP A 249 7.12 37.49 9.98
N PRO A 250 6.44 37.26 11.13
CA PRO A 250 6.08 35.92 11.58
C PRO A 250 5.15 35.18 10.62
N TRP A 251 4.26 35.90 9.93
CA TRP A 251 3.28 35.30 9.03
C TRP A 251 3.90 34.82 7.73
N LEU A 252 4.83 35.59 7.14
CA LEU A 252 5.54 35.15 5.94
C LEU A 252 6.39 33.92 6.21
N GLN A 253 7.08 33.87 7.36
CA GLN A 253 7.87 32.69 7.74
C GLN A 253 6.99 31.48 8.02
N ALA A 254 5.83 31.66 8.66
CA ALA A 254 4.88 30.59 8.87
C ALA A 254 4.36 30.04 7.52
N ALA A 255 3.90 30.92 6.62
CA ALA A 255 3.45 30.57 5.28
C ALA A 255 4.56 29.84 4.50
N SER A 256 5.81 30.26 4.67
CA SER A 256 6.98 29.62 4.07
C SER A 256 7.08 28.15 4.48
N GLN A 257 6.99 27.87 5.78
CA GLN A 257 7.07 26.50 6.28
C GLN A 257 5.87 25.66 5.81
N VAL A 258 4.66 26.22 5.75
CA VAL A 258 3.49 25.50 5.20
C VAL A 258 3.73 25.10 3.75
N ALA A 259 4.19 26.03 2.92
CA ALA A 259 4.48 25.76 1.51
C ALA A 259 5.58 24.70 1.32
N ARG A 260 6.65 24.74 2.13
CA ARG A 260 7.69 23.69 2.15
C ARG A 260 7.13 22.34 2.56
N GLY A 261 6.31 22.31 3.60
CA GLY A 261 5.66 21.09 4.07
C GLY A 261 4.78 20.48 2.99
N LEU A 262 3.98 21.29 2.30
CA LEU A 262 3.15 20.85 1.18
C LEU A 262 4.00 20.32 0.02
N ALA A 263 5.09 21.00 -0.33
CA ALA A 263 6.00 20.56 -1.38
C ALA A 263 6.57 19.17 -1.05
N TRP A 264 7.15 18.97 0.13
CA TRP A 264 7.73 17.69 0.54
C TRP A 264 6.70 16.58 0.75
N TRP A 265 5.52 16.92 1.29
CA TRP A 265 4.43 15.97 1.50
C TRP A 265 3.90 15.38 0.18
N LEU A 266 3.96 16.16 -0.91
CA LEU A 266 3.48 15.75 -2.23
C LEU A 266 4.56 15.10 -3.12
N VAL A 267 5.83 15.09 -2.73
CA VAL A 267 6.90 14.45 -3.53
C VAL A 267 6.83 12.92 -3.40
N LEU A 268 6.27 12.25 -4.43
CA LEU A 268 5.97 10.81 -4.42
C LEU A 268 6.90 9.94 -5.28
N ILE A 269 8.19 9.83 -4.95
CA ILE A 269 9.16 9.18 -5.85
C ILE A 269 9.49 7.71 -5.48
N GLN A 270 9.40 7.32 -4.20
CA GLN A 270 10.03 6.08 -3.72
C GLN A 270 9.41 4.76 -4.24
N PHE A 271 8.09 4.71 -4.38
CA PHE A 271 7.38 3.43 -4.52
C PHE A 271 7.58 2.73 -5.87
N ARG A 272 7.98 3.47 -6.92
CA ARG A 272 7.98 2.96 -8.30
C ARG A 272 9.34 2.54 -8.83
N LEU A 273 10.42 3.12 -8.31
CA LEU A 273 11.77 2.62 -8.56
C LEU A 273 11.87 1.17 -8.03
N ALA A 274 11.30 0.90 -6.85
CA ALA A 274 11.19 -0.45 -6.29
C ALA A 274 10.43 -1.42 -7.22
N CYS A 275 9.35 -0.97 -7.90
CA CYS A 275 8.64 -1.81 -8.88
C CYS A 275 9.52 -2.20 -10.06
N ARG A 276 10.27 -1.24 -10.64
CA ARG A 276 11.05 -1.49 -11.86
C ARG A 276 12.19 -2.49 -11.63
N PHE A 277 12.90 -2.36 -10.50
CA PHE A 277 14.05 -3.22 -10.19
C PHE A 277 13.68 -4.64 -9.73
N GLN A 278 12.39 -4.95 -9.58
CA GLN A 278 11.95 -6.23 -9.03
C GLN A 278 11.70 -7.30 -10.09
N ARG A 279 11.61 -6.94 -11.38
CA ARG A 279 11.36 -7.91 -12.46
C ARG A 279 12.55 -8.79 -12.83
N GLU A 280 13.79 -8.41 -12.53
CA GLU A 280 14.95 -9.04 -13.20
C GLU A 280 15.73 -10.06 -12.37
N CYS A 281 15.55 -10.18 -11.04
CA CYS A 281 16.41 -11.05 -10.23
C CYS A 281 15.68 -11.76 -9.07
N ARG A 282 15.59 -13.10 -9.17
CA ARG A 282 15.06 -14.02 -8.12
C ARG A 282 16.14 -14.60 -7.18
N TRP A 283 17.41 -14.18 -7.29
CA TRP A 283 18.51 -14.81 -6.54
C TRP A 283 18.59 -14.32 -5.08
N PRO A 284 18.36 -15.19 -4.06
CA PRO A 284 18.32 -14.77 -2.65
C PRO A 284 19.65 -14.22 -2.14
N ARG A 285 20.78 -14.74 -2.63
CA ARG A 285 22.12 -14.30 -2.20
C ARG A 285 22.47 -12.89 -2.69
N CYS A 286 21.89 -12.45 -3.80
CA CYS A 286 22.10 -11.11 -4.36
C CYS A 286 21.10 -10.09 -3.83
N ASP A 287 20.19 -10.49 -2.93
CA ASP A 287 19.07 -9.64 -2.52
C ASP A 287 19.49 -8.33 -1.84
N PRO A 288 20.50 -8.31 -0.94
CA PRO A 288 20.99 -7.06 -0.34
C PRO A 288 21.60 -6.10 -1.37
N PHE A 289 22.36 -6.61 -2.35
CA PHE A 289 22.95 -5.80 -3.41
C PHE A 289 21.89 -5.20 -4.33
N LEU A 290 20.84 -5.97 -4.63
CA LEU A 290 19.70 -5.49 -5.41
C LEU A 290 18.84 -4.47 -4.65
N ASN A 291 18.87 -4.47 -3.31
CA ASN A 291 18.26 -3.41 -2.49
C ASN A 291 19.09 -2.12 -2.48
N LEU A 292 20.41 -2.22 -2.63
CA LEU A 292 21.32 -1.07 -2.55
C LEU A 292 21.09 -0.10 -3.71
N LEU A 293 20.90 -0.59 -4.93
CA LEU A 293 20.69 0.26 -6.11
C LEU A 293 19.44 1.18 -5.99
N PRO A 294 18.23 0.67 -5.72
CA PRO A 294 17.07 1.53 -5.50
C PRO A 294 17.28 2.42 -4.27
N LEU A 295 17.94 1.94 -3.21
CA LEU A 295 18.26 2.77 -2.05
C LEU A 295 19.11 3.98 -2.43
N MET A 296 20.19 3.77 -3.19
CA MET A 296 21.07 4.84 -3.65
C MET A 296 20.32 5.83 -4.54
N ALA A 297 19.46 5.36 -5.44
CA ALA A 297 18.65 6.23 -6.28
C ALA A 297 17.68 7.08 -5.46
N VAL A 298 17.00 6.46 -4.50
CA VAL A 298 16.07 7.11 -3.56
C VAL A 298 16.78 8.16 -2.71
N VAL A 299 17.93 7.81 -2.13
CA VAL A 299 18.74 8.70 -1.29
C VAL A 299 19.30 9.86 -2.11
N LEU A 300 19.77 9.59 -3.34
CA LEU A 300 20.25 10.63 -4.25
C LEU A 300 19.14 11.62 -4.58
N VAL A 301 17.92 11.16 -4.88
CA VAL A 301 16.77 12.05 -5.15
C VAL A 301 16.43 12.90 -3.94
N LEU A 302 16.39 12.30 -2.74
CA LEU A 302 16.14 13.05 -1.50
C LEU A 302 17.23 14.09 -1.25
N PHE A 303 18.50 13.70 -1.43
CA PHE A 303 19.64 14.60 -1.28
C PHE A 303 19.59 15.77 -2.27
N LEU A 304 19.33 15.50 -3.55
CA LEU A 304 19.16 16.55 -4.56
C LEU A 304 17.97 17.46 -4.23
N GLY A 305 16.87 16.91 -3.72
CA GLY A 305 15.71 17.68 -3.25
C GLY A 305 16.07 18.62 -2.08
N VAL A 306 16.83 18.13 -1.10
CA VAL A 306 17.32 18.95 0.02
C VAL A 306 18.30 20.01 -0.47
N VAL A 307 19.25 19.68 -1.34
CA VAL A 307 20.19 20.66 -1.92
C VAL A 307 19.44 21.73 -2.70
N ALA A 308 18.47 21.34 -3.53
CA ALA A 308 17.63 22.28 -4.25
C ALA A 308 16.87 23.20 -3.28
N GLU A 309 16.22 22.65 -2.25
CA GLU A 309 15.59 23.44 -1.18
C GLU A 309 16.60 24.44 -0.59
N GLN A 310 17.77 23.99 -0.15
CA GLN A 310 18.78 24.86 0.43
C GLN A 310 19.23 25.95 -0.55
N LEU A 311 19.38 25.67 -1.84
CA LEU A 311 19.72 26.68 -2.83
C LEU A 311 18.60 27.72 -2.97
N PHE A 312 17.36 27.29 -3.18
CA PHE A 312 16.21 28.19 -3.30
C PHE A 312 16.01 29.07 -2.05
N PHE A 313 16.25 28.52 -0.86
CA PHE A 313 16.04 29.22 0.42
C PHE A 313 17.26 29.97 0.97
N LYS A 314 18.49 29.62 0.57
CA LYS A 314 19.72 30.32 0.98
C LYS A 314 20.07 31.47 0.04
N LEU A 315 19.79 31.35 -1.26
CA LEU A 315 19.88 32.48 -2.20
C LEU A 315 18.95 33.63 -1.81
N THR A 316 17.84 33.32 -1.14
CA THR A 316 16.86 34.29 -0.64
C THR A 316 17.30 35.02 0.63
N PHE A 317 18.24 34.49 1.43
CA PHE A 317 18.75 35.19 2.62
C PHE A 317 19.71 36.35 2.26
N ILE A 318 20.18 36.39 1.00
CA ILE A 318 21.22 37.33 0.53
C ILE A 318 20.62 38.51 -0.27
N ARG A 319 19.36 38.44 -0.74
CA ARG A 319 18.71 39.52 -1.52
C ARG A 319 17.32 39.90 -0.96
N PRO A 320 17.01 41.20 -0.80
CA PRO A 320 15.65 41.65 -0.51
C PRO A 320 14.75 41.36 -1.73
N GLY A 321 13.79 40.46 -1.57
CA GLY A 321 12.93 39.92 -2.64
C GLY A 321 12.45 38.50 -2.32
N HIS A 322 11.88 38.31 -1.12
CA HIS A 322 11.72 37.01 -0.47
C HIS A 322 10.54 36.18 -1.00
N GLU A 323 9.50 36.84 -1.52
CA GLU A 323 8.20 36.23 -1.84
C GLU A 323 8.19 35.46 -3.17
N ASP A 324 8.83 35.98 -4.21
CA ASP A 324 8.76 35.45 -5.58
C ASP A 324 9.35 34.03 -5.70
N ASN A 325 10.42 33.76 -4.97
CA ASN A 325 11.14 32.48 -5.04
C ASN A 325 10.39 31.33 -4.35
N MET A 326 9.59 31.64 -3.33
CA MET A 326 8.76 30.65 -2.64
C MET A 326 7.60 30.17 -3.50
N LEU A 327 6.90 31.12 -4.12
CA LEU A 327 5.86 30.82 -5.08
C LEU A 327 6.45 30.04 -6.24
N LEU A 328 7.63 30.41 -6.75
CA LEU A 328 8.31 29.66 -7.80
C LEU A 328 8.61 28.20 -7.40
N PHE A 329 9.14 27.96 -6.19
CA PHE A 329 9.40 26.59 -5.72
C PHE A 329 8.12 25.76 -5.62
N ALA A 330 7.05 26.30 -5.02
CA ALA A 330 5.77 25.61 -4.93
C ALA A 330 5.14 25.38 -6.33
N LEU A 331 5.24 26.36 -7.23
CA LEU A 331 4.78 26.29 -8.62
C LEU A 331 5.55 25.29 -9.47
N ILE A 332 6.78 24.94 -9.09
CA ILE A 332 7.54 23.87 -9.77
C ILE A 332 7.23 22.52 -9.14
N VAL A 333 7.27 22.42 -7.81
CA VAL A 333 7.19 21.14 -7.11
C VAL A 333 5.79 20.54 -7.15
N ILE A 334 4.73 21.34 -6.98
CA ILE A 334 3.35 20.82 -6.95
C ILE A 334 2.93 20.25 -8.33
N PRO A 335 3.13 20.96 -9.46
CA PRO A 335 2.84 20.39 -10.78
C PRO A 335 3.75 19.21 -11.11
N LEU A 336 5.03 19.23 -10.72
CA LEU A 336 5.93 18.11 -10.94
C LEU A 336 5.47 16.89 -10.14
N ALA A 337 5.09 17.06 -8.87
CA ALA A 337 4.52 16.00 -8.04
C ALA A 337 3.23 15.42 -8.66
N TRP A 338 2.35 16.27 -9.18
CA TRP A 338 1.13 15.85 -9.86
C TRP A 338 1.41 15.12 -11.18
N LEU A 339 2.31 15.66 -12.00
CA LEU A 339 2.74 15.05 -13.26
C LEU A 339 3.41 13.71 -13.02
N LEU A 340 4.34 13.65 -12.06
CA LEU A 340 4.95 12.41 -11.61
C LEU A 340 3.83 11.46 -11.17
N TYR A 341 2.92 11.85 -10.29
CA TYR A 341 1.82 10.98 -9.86
C TYR A 341 0.95 10.49 -11.03
N ARG A 342 0.67 11.30 -12.06
CA ARG A 342 -0.12 10.90 -13.24
C ARG A 342 0.63 9.98 -14.20
N TYR A 343 1.83 10.36 -14.62
CA TYR A 343 2.67 9.55 -15.51
C TYR A 343 3.06 8.23 -14.87
N VAL A 344 3.20 8.26 -13.55
CA VAL A 344 3.35 7.09 -12.74
C VAL A 344 1.99 6.36 -12.74
N GLY A 345 0.90 6.88 -12.18
CA GLY A 345 -0.42 6.23 -12.06
C GLY A 345 -1.01 5.53 -13.31
N ALA A 346 -0.64 5.91 -14.52
CA ALA A 346 -1.09 5.29 -15.77
C ALA A 346 -0.36 3.97 -16.12
N GLY A 347 -0.54 2.92 -15.33
CA GLY A 347 -0.51 1.55 -15.87
C GLY A 347 -1.97 1.14 -16.08
N PRO A 348 -2.48 0.89 -17.31
CA PRO A 348 -1.84 0.16 -18.41
C PRO A 348 -2.15 0.70 -19.83
N ARG A 349 -1.15 1.20 -20.57
CA ARG A 349 -1.17 1.10 -22.05
C ARG A 349 -0.40 -0.11 -22.57
N LEU A 350 0.34 -0.81 -21.71
CA LEU A 350 1.16 -1.97 -22.11
C LEU A 350 0.34 -3.27 -22.24
N VAL A 351 -0.73 -3.46 -21.48
CA VAL A 351 -1.58 -4.67 -21.61
C VAL A 351 -2.45 -4.61 -22.87
N GLN A 352 -2.86 -3.41 -23.32
CA GLN A 352 -3.57 -3.26 -24.60
C GLN A 352 -2.66 -3.43 -25.82
N ALA A 353 -1.36 -3.17 -25.71
CA ALA A 353 -0.42 -3.33 -26.82
C ALA A 353 -0.12 -4.81 -27.15
N GLU A 354 -0.23 -5.73 -26.18
CA GLU A 354 -0.08 -7.17 -26.46
C GLU A 354 -1.35 -7.79 -27.04
N SER A 355 -2.55 -7.28 -26.71
CA SER A 355 -3.79 -7.78 -27.30
C SER A 355 -4.00 -7.39 -28.77
N THR A 356 -3.30 -6.37 -29.29
CA THR A 356 -3.35 -5.98 -30.71
C THR A 356 -2.31 -6.66 -31.59
N ILE A 357 -1.42 -7.49 -31.04
CA ILE A 357 -0.41 -8.24 -31.81
C ILE A 357 -0.86 -9.70 -32.06
N SER A 358 -1.96 -10.14 -31.44
CA SER A 358 -2.52 -11.50 -31.57
C SER A 358 -3.85 -11.57 -32.33
N ALA A 359 -4.22 -10.53 -33.08
CA ALA A 359 -5.34 -10.51 -34.01
C ALA A 359 -4.80 -10.11 -35.40
#